data_AF-A0A0D8FYT3-F1
#
_entry.id   AF-A0A0D8FYT3-F1
#
_cell.length_a   1.000
_cell.length_b   1.000
_cell.length_c   1.000
_cell.angle_alpha   90.00
_cell.angle_beta   90.00
_cell.angle_gamma   90.00
#
_symmetry.space_group_name_H-M   'P 1'
#
loop_
_entity.id
_entity.type
_entity.pdbx_description
1 polymer ?
#
loop_
_entity_poly.entity_id
_entity_poly.type
_entity_poly.pdbx_seq_one_letter_code
_entity_poly.pdbx_strand_id
1 'polypeptide(L)'
;MKVGINNPIYVLLLIMHVGAGLIGYGANAMAGWTARDVASQGPTDSVRRFFDGKVSLAQWCVVLVPVFGISLLLIRDASDISKLWFWAAVTIWVITLGLLTGKGWPAQRRLGSLLDAVERSDIEIRGSGVAVLRTQQIVVTLYLIAFFLMLFKP
;
A
#
# COMPACT_ATOMS: atom_id res chain seq x y z
N MET A 1 -4.20 12.19 -29.76
CA MET A 1 -3.19 11.44 -30.53
C MET A 1 -2.85 10.20 -29.73
N LYS A 2 -3.16 8.99 -30.21
CA LYS A 2 -2.90 7.75 -29.44
C LYS A 2 -1.41 7.48 -29.43
N VAL A 3 -0.78 7.53 -28.26
CA VAL A 3 0.65 7.24 -28.12
C VAL A 3 0.86 5.72 -28.19
N GLY A 4 1.69 5.28 -29.13
CA GLY A 4 2.04 3.87 -29.30
C GLY A 4 2.88 3.32 -28.14
N ILE A 5 2.86 1.99 -27.97
CA ILE A 5 3.56 1.28 -26.88
C ILE A 5 5.09 1.49 -26.95
N ASN A 6 5.62 1.88 -28.11
CA ASN A 6 7.04 2.17 -28.33
C ASN A 6 7.47 3.58 -27.88
N ASN A 7 6.57 4.40 -27.32
CA ASN A 7 6.95 5.71 -26.82
C ASN A 7 7.72 5.56 -25.49
N PRO A 8 8.95 6.09 -25.40
CA PRO A 8 9.80 5.89 -24.22
C PRO A 8 9.23 6.52 -22.95
N ILE A 9 8.49 7.63 -23.06
CA ILE A 9 7.84 8.29 -21.91
C ILE A 9 6.70 7.41 -21.38
N TYR A 10 5.89 6.84 -22.28
CA TYR A 10 4.83 5.91 -21.90
C TYR A 10 5.40 4.66 -21.21
N VAL A 11 6.45 4.05 -21.76
CA VAL A 11 7.11 2.88 -21.17
C VAL A 11 7.69 3.21 -19.80
N LEU A 12 8.38 4.34 -19.66
CA LEU A 12 8.95 4.77 -18.38
C LEU A 12 7.87 4.97 -17.32
N LEU A 13 6.77 5.66 -17.66
CA LEU A 13 5.64 5.85 -16.75
C LEU A 13 4.98 4.53 -16.36
N LEU A 14 4.91 3.57 -17.29
CA LEU A 14 4.35 2.25 -17.02
C LEU A 14 5.22 1.49 -16.03
N ILE A 15 6.54 1.50 -16.23
CA ILE A 15 7.50 0.90 -15.31
C ILE A 15 7.39 1.56 -13.93
N MET A 16 7.34 2.90 -13.86
CA MET A 16 7.20 3.61 -12.59
C MET A 16 5.87 3.31 -11.89
N HIS A 17 4.77 3.21 -12.64
CA HIS A 17 3.46 2.86 -12.10
C HIS A 17 3.45 1.47 -11.46
N VAL A 18 3.90 0.46 -12.22
CA VAL A 18 3.94 -0.93 -11.77
C VAL A 18 4.96 -1.08 -10.64
N GLY A 19 6.13 -0.44 -10.75
CA GLY A 19 7.16 -0.45 -9.72
C GLY A 19 6.69 0.18 -8.40
N ALA A 20 6.01 1.32 -8.47
CA ALA A 20 5.40 1.96 -7.30
C ALA A 20 4.34 1.07 -6.64
N GLY A 21 3.53 0.37 -7.45
CA GLY A 21 2.57 -0.61 -6.96
C GLY A 21 3.25 -1.77 -6.24
N LEU A 22 4.24 -2.39 -6.88
CA LEU A 22 4.96 -3.53 -6.32
C LEU A 22 5.70 -3.17 -5.02
N ILE A 23 6.43 -2.06 -5.00
CA ILE A 23 7.19 -1.60 -3.83
C ILE A 23 6.21 -1.14 -2.73
N GLY A 24 5.23 -0.31 -3.08
CA GLY A 24 4.25 0.25 -2.17
C GLY A 24 3.41 -0.81 -1.46
N TYR A 25 2.71 -1.63 -2.25
CA TYR A 25 1.86 -2.68 -1.69
C TYR A 25 2.68 -3.84 -1.11
N GLY A 26 3.83 -4.17 -1.69
CA GLY A 26 4.73 -5.18 -1.15
C GLY A 26 5.25 -4.83 0.24
N ALA A 27 5.73 -3.59 0.43
CA ALA A 27 6.18 -3.14 1.75
C ALA A 27 5.05 -3.11 2.79
N ASN A 28 3.83 -2.74 2.38
CA ASN A 28 2.66 -2.76 3.25
C ASN A 28 2.21 -4.20 3.59
N ALA A 29 2.29 -5.13 2.63
CA ALA A 29 2.05 -6.55 2.86
C ALA A 29 3.06 -7.15 3.85
N MET A 30 4.35 -6.82 3.69
CA MET A 30 5.40 -7.22 4.63
C MET A 30 5.14 -6.68 6.03
N ALA A 31 4.70 -5.43 6.18
CA ALA A 31 4.30 -4.89 7.48
C ALA A 31 3.15 -5.66 8.11
N GLY A 32 2.16 -6.09 7.31
CA GLY A 32 1.09 -6.96 7.78
C GLY A 32 1.61 -8.32 8.26
N TRP A 33 2.49 -8.95 7.49
CA TRP A 33 3.11 -10.23 7.87
C TRP A 33 3.91 -10.09 9.16
N THR A 34 4.83 -9.14 9.25
CA THR A 34 5.65 -8.94 10.45
C THR A 34 4.76 -8.64 11.67
N ALA A 35 3.67 -7.90 11.51
CA ALA A 35 2.71 -7.67 12.60
C ALA A 35 1.95 -8.94 13.04
N ARG A 36 1.69 -9.89 12.13
CA ARG A 36 1.14 -11.22 12.48
C ARG A 36 2.11 -11.99 13.37
N ASP A 37 3.40 -11.94 13.07
CA ASP A 37 4.42 -12.63 13.86
C ASP A 37 4.45 -12.08 15.28
N VAL A 38 4.35 -10.75 15.44
CA VAL A 38 4.19 -10.12 16.76
C VAL A 38 2.95 -10.61 17.51
N ALA A 39 1.81 -10.65 16.83
CA ALA A 39 0.55 -11.02 17.45
C ALA A 39 0.52 -12.50 17.90
N SER A 40 1.26 -13.37 17.20
CA SER A 40 1.25 -14.82 17.43
C SER A 40 2.41 -15.31 18.30
N GLN A 41 3.63 -14.85 18.02
CA GLN A 41 4.88 -15.33 18.60
C GLN A 41 5.48 -14.33 19.61
N GLY A 42 4.99 -13.09 19.64
CA GLY A 42 5.54 -12.02 20.46
C GLY A 42 6.66 -11.24 19.77
N PRO A 43 7.21 -10.22 20.43
CA PRO A 43 8.20 -9.32 19.85
C PRO A 43 9.59 -9.96 19.76
N THR A 44 10.26 -9.80 18.62
CA THR A 44 11.67 -10.19 18.38
C THR A 44 12.51 -8.98 18.00
N ASP A 45 13.84 -9.08 18.04
CA ASP A 45 14.73 -7.97 17.62
C ASP A 45 14.54 -7.59 16.15
N SER A 46 14.25 -8.58 15.28
CA SER A 46 13.94 -8.35 13.87
C SER A 46 12.67 -7.50 13.70
N VAL A 47 11.62 -7.82 14.47
CA VAL A 47 10.37 -7.06 14.50
C VAL A 47 10.63 -5.63 14.96
N ARG A 48 11.43 -5.42 16.03
CA ARG A 48 11.75 -4.09 16.54
C ARG A 48 12.45 -3.24 15.49
N ARG A 49 13.41 -3.82 14.77
CA ARG A 49 14.10 -3.15 13.67
C ARG A 49 13.16 -2.81 12.51
N PHE A 50 12.17 -3.66 12.24
CA PHE A 50 11.18 -3.38 11.20
C PHE A 50 10.22 -2.25 11.62
N PHE A 51 9.76 -2.26 12.86
CA PHE A 51 8.85 -1.26 13.43
C PHE A 51 9.59 -0.22 14.27
N ASP A 52 10.43 0.58 13.62
CA ASP A 52 11.22 1.67 14.23
C ASP A 52 10.40 2.93 14.61
N GLY A 53 9.08 2.78 14.75
CA GLY A 53 8.16 3.89 14.97
C GLY A 53 7.89 4.77 13.75
N LYS A 54 8.44 4.45 12.56
CA LYS A 54 8.21 5.21 11.32
C LYS A 54 7.51 4.37 10.27
N VAL A 55 7.06 5.06 9.22
CA VAL A 55 6.54 4.45 7.99
C VAL A 55 7.63 4.58 6.94
N SER A 56 8.06 3.45 6.38
CA SER A 56 9.15 3.45 5.41
C SER A 56 8.78 4.16 4.11
N LEU A 57 9.77 4.73 3.42
CA LEU A 57 9.58 5.32 2.09
C LEU A 57 9.00 4.32 1.09
N ALA A 58 9.36 3.04 1.21
CA ALA A 58 8.81 1.97 0.39
C ALA A 58 7.28 1.88 0.53
N GLN A 59 6.75 1.98 1.76
CA GLN A 59 5.29 2.00 1.98
C GLN A 59 4.63 3.24 1.38
N TRP A 60 5.31 4.39 1.39
CA TRP A 60 4.80 5.64 0.80
C TRP A 60 4.67 5.58 -0.73
N CYS A 61 5.39 4.67 -1.41
CA CYS A 61 5.28 4.49 -2.86
C CYS A 61 3.85 4.18 -3.33
N VAL A 62 2.98 3.65 -2.45
CA VAL A 62 1.55 3.42 -2.74
C VAL A 62 0.80 4.70 -3.17
N VAL A 63 1.26 5.87 -2.71
CA VAL A 63 0.68 7.17 -3.07
C VAL A 63 0.99 7.55 -4.52
N LEU A 64 2.12 7.06 -5.06
CA LEU A 64 2.55 7.38 -6.42
C LEU A 64 1.80 6.57 -7.49
N VAL A 65 1.17 5.46 -7.11
CA VAL A 65 0.45 4.55 -8.02
C VAL A 65 -0.57 5.30 -8.89
N PRO A 66 -1.57 6.03 -8.36
CA PRO A 66 -2.53 6.72 -9.22
C PRO A 66 -1.92 7.92 -9.93
N VAL A 67 -0.87 8.55 -9.40
CA VAL A 67 -0.22 9.69 -10.05
C VAL A 67 0.34 9.22 -11.39
N PHE A 68 1.07 8.10 -11.38
CA PHE A 68 1.56 7.49 -12.61
C PHE A 68 0.43 6.87 -13.45
N GLY A 69 -0.59 6.29 -12.83
CA GLY A 69 -1.74 5.71 -13.53
C GLY A 69 -2.54 6.75 -14.33
N ILE A 70 -2.85 7.90 -13.72
CA ILE A 70 -3.53 9.02 -14.37
C ILE A 70 -2.64 9.59 -15.48
N SER A 71 -1.34 9.78 -15.21
CA SER A 71 -0.38 10.27 -16.21
C SER A 71 -0.33 9.36 -17.45
N LEU A 72 -0.36 8.04 -17.26
CA LEU A 72 -0.43 7.07 -18.35
C LEU A 72 -1.68 7.22 -19.20
N LEU A 73 -2.84 7.43 -18.58
CA LEU A 73 -4.10 7.63 -19.30
C LEU A 73 -4.10 8.92 -20.10
N LEU A 74 -3.63 10.02 -19.50
CA LEU A 74 -3.56 11.32 -20.18
C LEU A 74 -2.67 11.28 -21.42
N ILE A 75 -1.58 10.51 -21.39
CA ILE A 75 -0.65 10.37 -22.51
C ILE A 75 -1.17 9.40 -23.57
N ARG A 76 -1.78 8.28 -23.15
CA ARG A 76 -2.23 7.23 -24.09
C ARG A 76 -3.56 7.57 -24.74
N ASP A 77 -4.60 7.74 -23.91
CA ASP A 77 -5.97 7.99 -24.33
C ASP A 77 -6.80 8.52 -23.15
N ALA A 78 -6.99 9.83 -23.09
CA ALA A 78 -7.74 10.48 -22.01
C ALA A 78 -9.22 10.07 -21.97
N SER A 79 -9.77 9.47 -23.03
CA SER A 79 -11.17 9.01 -23.03
C SER A 79 -11.42 7.86 -22.04
N ASP A 80 -10.38 7.11 -21.68
CA ASP A 80 -10.45 6.05 -20.66
C ASP A 80 -10.84 6.58 -19.27
N ILE A 81 -10.65 7.88 -18.99
CA ILE A 81 -11.06 8.52 -17.72
C ILE A 81 -12.58 8.50 -17.54
N SER A 82 -13.35 8.46 -18.63
CA SER A 82 -14.82 8.38 -18.55
C SER A 82 -15.34 6.97 -18.26
N LYS A 83 -14.46 5.95 -18.26
CA LYS A 83 -14.86 4.56 -18.10
C LYS A 83 -15.11 4.22 -16.62
N LEU A 84 -16.10 3.38 -16.38
CA LEU A 84 -16.48 2.98 -15.02
C LEU A 84 -15.34 2.29 -14.27
N TRP A 85 -14.56 1.43 -14.95
CA TRP A 85 -13.42 0.73 -14.34
C TRP A 85 -12.37 1.70 -13.77
N PHE A 86 -12.16 2.85 -14.41
CA PHE A 86 -11.21 3.87 -13.94
C PHE A 86 -11.68 4.46 -12.62
N TRP A 87 -12.95 4.88 -12.55
CA TRP A 87 -13.53 5.43 -11.32
C TRP A 87 -13.60 4.40 -10.20
N ALA A 88 -13.89 3.14 -10.51
CA ALA A 88 -13.84 2.05 -9.54
C ALA A 88 -12.41 1.89 -8.95
N ALA A 89 -11.39 1.89 -9.81
CA ALA A 89 -9.99 1.78 -9.38
C ALA A 89 -9.54 2.99 -8.55
N VAL A 90 -9.90 4.21 -8.95
CA VAL A 90 -9.61 5.44 -8.19
C VAL A 90 -10.29 5.40 -6.83
N THR A 91 -11.55 4.98 -6.75
CA THR A 91 -12.29 4.85 -5.49
C THR A 91 -11.61 3.87 -4.54
N ILE A 92 -11.23 2.70 -5.06
CA ILE A 92 -10.49 1.69 -4.29
C ILE A 92 -9.18 2.27 -3.76
N TRP A 93 -8.45 3.03 -4.59
CA TRP A 93 -7.21 3.67 -4.15
C TRP A 93 -7.43 4.72 -3.04
N VAL A 94 -8.47 5.56 -3.17
CA VAL A 94 -8.82 6.55 -2.13
C VAL A 94 -9.11 5.85 -0.81
N ILE A 95 -9.88 4.75 -0.85
CA ILE A 95 -10.17 3.93 0.34
C ILE A 95 -8.88 3.34 0.92
N THR A 96 -8.00 2.79 0.08
CA THR A 96 -6.70 2.27 0.49
C THR A 96 -5.87 3.33 1.22
N LEU A 97 -5.73 4.53 0.65
CA LEU A 97 -5.01 5.61 1.31
C LEU A 97 -5.66 6.01 2.62
N GLY A 98 -6.98 6.18 2.66
CA GLY A 98 -7.71 6.50 3.87
C GLY A 98 -7.50 5.47 4.99
N LEU A 99 -7.47 4.17 4.63
CA LEU A 99 -7.17 3.10 5.57
C LEU A 99 -5.73 3.15 6.07
N LEU A 100 -4.76 3.37 5.18
CA LEU A 100 -3.34 3.46 5.55
C LEU A 100 -3.09 4.69 6.44
N THR A 101 -3.50 5.88 6.02
CA THR A 101 -3.23 7.11 6.77
C THR A 101 -4.06 7.20 8.05
N GLY A 102 -5.30 6.70 8.03
CA GLY A 102 -6.23 6.80 9.16
C GLY A 102 -6.09 5.68 10.19
N LYS A 103 -5.66 4.48 9.79
CA LYS A 103 -5.59 3.31 10.70
C LYS A 103 -4.26 2.56 10.64
N GLY A 104 -3.80 2.20 9.46
CA GLY A 104 -2.65 1.30 9.28
C GLY A 104 -1.35 1.90 9.81
N TRP A 105 -0.99 3.09 9.33
CA TRP A 105 0.22 3.80 9.73
C TRP A 105 0.18 4.29 11.17
N PRO A 106 -0.92 4.85 11.70
CA PRO A 106 -1.02 5.13 13.14
C PRO A 106 -0.81 3.88 14.01
N ALA A 107 -1.43 2.74 13.65
CA ALA A 107 -1.25 1.48 14.36
C ALA A 107 0.20 0.99 14.28
N GLN A 108 0.86 1.15 13.12
CA GLN A 108 2.27 0.80 12.94
C GLN A 108 3.19 1.65 13.84
N ARG A 109 2.97 2.97 13.89
CA ARG A 109 3.74 3.87 14.75
C ARG A 109 3.53 3.55 16.23
N ARG A 110 2.27 3.28 16.62
CA ARG A 110 1.93 2.83 17.97
C ARG A 110 2.63 1.52 18.32
N LEU A 111 2.63 0.55 17.41
CA LEU A 111 3.31 -0.72 17.61
C LEU A 111 4.81 -0.50 17.84
N GLY A 112 5.48 0.31 17.01
CA GLY A 112 6.88 0.67 17.23
C GLY A 112 7.14 1.31 18.60
N SER A 113 6.32 2.29 19.00
CA SER A 113 6.48 2.92 20.33
C SER A 113 6.30 1.96 21.50
N LEU A 114 5.42 0.97 21.37
CA LEU A 114 5.20 -0.04 22.41
C LEU A 114 6.35 -1.06 22.47
N LEU A 115 6.98 -1.34 21.34
CA LEU A 115 8.12 -2.24 21.26
C LEU A 115 9.39 -1.64 21.88
N ASP A 116 9.52 -0.31 21.85
CA ASP A 116 10.64 0.45 22.43
C ASP A 116 10.43 0.86 23.90
N ALA A 117 9.22 0.68 24.44
CA ALA A 117 8.89 1.06 25.82
C ALA A 117 9.62 0.17 26.86
N VAL A 118 10.10 0.80 27.94
CA VAL A 118 10.77 0.12 29.07
C VAL A 118 9.80 -0.79 29.81
N GLU A 119 8.59 -0.29 30.07
CA GLU A 119 7.47 -1.06 30.59
C GLU A 119 6.52 -1.36 29.43
N ARG A 120 6.32 -2.64 29.14
CA ARG A 120 5.57 -3.09 27.96
C ARG A 120 4.40 -3.96 28.36
N SER A 121 3.24 -3.68 27.76
CA SER A 121 2.04 -4.50 27.89
C SER A 121 1.91 -5.40 26.66
N ASP A 122 2.06 -6.71 26.85
CA ASP A 122 1.92 -7.71 25.78
C ASP A 122 0.52 -7.66 25.13
N ILE A 123 -0.51 -7.29 25.90
CA ILE A 123 -1.88 -7.12 25.41
C ILE A 123 -1.94 -5.96 24.40
N GLU A 124 -1.31 -4.82 24.70
CA GLU A 124 -1.32 -3.65 23.82
C GLU A 124 -0.47 -3.87 22.56
N ILE A 125 0.65 -4.57 22.70
CA ILE A 125 1.51 -4.98 21.57
C ILE A 125 0.72 -5.88 20.62
N ARG A 126 0.07 -6.93 21.15
CA ARG A 126 -0.78 -7.83 20.35
C ARG A 126 -1.94 -7.08 19.69
N GLY A 127 -2.63 -6.22 20.44
CA GLY A 127 -3.73 -5.41 19.92
C GLY A 127 -3.30 -4.52 18.75
N SER A 128 -2.15 -3.86 18.89
CA SER A 128 -1.59 -3.01 17.82
C SER A 128 -1.13 -3.86 16.62
N GLY A 129 -0.50 -5.01 16.85
CA GLY A 129 -0.11 -5.96 15.79
C GLY A 129 -1.32 -6.47 14.98
N VAL A 130 -2.42 -6.83 15.65
CA VAL A 130 -3.66 -7.24 14.96
C VAL A 130 -4.26 -6.09 14.15
N ALA A 131 -4.21 -4.86 14.65
CA ALA A 131 -4.71 -3.69 13.94
C ALA A 131 -3.91 -3.41 12.65
N VAL A 132 -2.57 -3.51 12.72
CA VAL A 132 -1.69 -3.42 11.53
C VAL A 132 -2.03 -4.54 10.56
N LEU A 133 -2.01 -5.80 11.00
CA LEU A 133 -2.30 -6.97 10.17
C LEU A 133 -3.63 -6.81 9.41
N ARG A 134 -4.74 -6.52 10.13
CA ARG A 134 -6.06 -6.40 9.52
C ARG A 134 -6.11 -5.28 8.48
N THR A 135 -5.54 -4.13 8.81
CA THR A 135 -5.55 -2.99 7.87
C THR A 135 -4.75 -3.32 6.61
N GLN A 136 -3.57 -3.93 6.77
CA GLN A 136 -2.72 -4.29 5.63
C GLN A 136 -3.34 -5.42 4.78
N GLN A 137 -4.03 -6.38 5.39
CA GLN A 137 -4.79 -7.38 4.65
C GLN A 137 -5.87 -6.75 3.76
N ILE A 138 -6.67 -5.84 4.31
CA ILE A 138 -7.70 -5.13 3.55
C ILE A 138 -7.05 -4.34 2.40
N VAL A 139 -5.97 -3.60 2.67
CA VAL A 139 -5.23 -2.82 1.67
C VAL A 139 -4.70 -3.70 0.54
N VAL A 140 -4.13 -4.87 0.85
CA VAL A 140 -3.64 -5.82 -0.17
C VAL A 140 -4.79 -6.44 -0.96
N THR A 141 -5.91 -6.78 -0.32
CA THR A 141 -7.10 -7.27 -1.04
C THR A 141 -7.64 -6.22 -2.00
N LEU A 142 -7.76 -4.96 -1.55
CA LEU A 142 -8.17 -3.84 -2.38
C LEU A 142 -7.23 -3.63 -3.57
N TYR A 143 -5.91 -3.76 -3.36
CA TYR A 143 -4.93 -3.73 -4.44
C TYR A 143 -5.18 -4.80 -5.50
N LEU A 144 -5.39 -6.05 -5.08
CA LEU A 144 -5.63 -7.15 -6.02
C LEU A 144 -6.92 -6.93 -6.83
N ILE A 145 -7.97 -6.40 -6.20
CA ILE A 145 -9.22 -6.03 -6.89
C ILE A 145 -8.95 -4.92 -7.92
N ALA A 146 -8.26 -3.84 -7.52
CA ALA A 146 -7.93 -2.74 -8.42
C ALA A 146 -7.02 -3.20 -9.58
N PHE A 147 -6.03 -4.05 -9.30
CA PHE A 147 -5.15 -4.63 -10.29
C PHE A 147 -5.94 -5.47 -11.32
N PHE A 148 -6.86 -6.31 -10.85
CA PHE A 148 -7.73 -7.10 -11.72
C PHE A 148 -8.61 -6.20 -12.60
N LEU A 149 -9.24 -5.17 -12.02
CA LEU A 149 -10.05 -4.20 -12.78
C LEU A 149 -9.23 -3.50 -13.88
N MET A 150 -8.00 -3.11 -13.59
CA MET A 150 -7.12 -2.45 -14.57
C MET A 150 -6.61 -3.40 -15.66
N LEU A 151 -6.45 -4.68 -15.34
CA LEU A 151 -5.95 -5.69 -16.28
C LEU A 151 -7.04 -6.09 -17.28
N PHE A 152 -8.25 -6.36 -16.80
CA PHE A 152 -9.34 -6.86 -17.63
C PHE A 152 -10.17 -5.75 -18.28
N LYS A 153 -10.16 -4.53 -17.70
CA LYS A 153 -10.90 -3.36 -18.19
C LYS A 153 -12.33 -3.70 -18.67
N PRO A 154 -13.14 -4.36 -17.81
CA PRO A 154 -14.49 -4.75 -18.18
C PRO A 154 -15.39 -3.54 -18.50
#